data_AF-A0A061N793-F1
#
_entry.id   AF-A0A061N793-F1
#
_cell.length_a   1.000
_cell.length_b   1.000
_cell.length_c   1.000
_cell.angle_alpha   90.00
_cell.angle_beta   90.00
_cell.angle_gamma   90.00
#
_symmetry.space_group_name_H-M   'P 1'
#
loop_
_entity.id
_entity.type
_entity.pdbx_description
1 polymer ?
#
loop_
_entity_poly.entity_id
_entity_poly.type
_entity_poly.pdbx_seq_one_letter_code
_entity_poly.pdbx_strand_id
1 'polypeptide(L)' 'MQVHELEHLTSGEYEATIELPRDGLYYVRADIEAETQRLMPTMHFAVGKLTQDEALILMGNDEENYTEVNAHH' A
#
# COMPACT_ATOMS: atom_id res chain seq x y z
N MET A 1 5.17 7.67 12.61
CA MET A 1 4.13 7.27 11.65
C MET A 1 3.05 8.33 11.69
N GLN A 2 2.70 8.89 10.54
CA GLN A 2 1.59 9.82 10.42
C GLN A 2 0.31 9.02 10.21
N VAL A 3 -0.78 9.40 10.89
CA VAL A 3 -2.09 8.71 10.80
C VAL A 3 -3.05 9.68 10.11
N HIS A 4 -3.78 9.18 9.12
CA HIS A 4 -4.76 9.96 8.36
C HIS A 4 -6.15 9.34 8.55
N GLU A 5 -7.16 10.18 8.72
CA GLU A 5 -8.56 9.75 8.76
C GLU A 5 -9.02 9.46 7.32
N LEU A 6 -9.71 8.34 7.13
CA LEU A 6 -10.27 7.93 5.84
C LEU A 6 -11.67 8.54 5.66
N GLU A 7 -11.97 9.02 4.46
CA GLU A 7 -13.33 9.42 4.08
C GLU A 7 -14.08 8.21 3.50
N HIS A 8 -15.31 7.99 3.97
CA HIS A 8 -16.18 6.92 3.47
C HIS A 8 -16.94 7.42 2.24
N LEU A 9 -16.61 6.87 1.07
CA LEU A 9 -17.19 7.30 -0.21
C LEU A 9 -18.47 6.53 -0.56
N THR A 10 -18.43 5.19 -0.50
CA THR A 10 -19.56 4.27 -0.78
C THR A 10 -19.37 2.93 -0.01
N SER A 11 -20.29 1.96 -0.17
CA SER A 11 -20.19 0.67 0.54
C SER A 11 -18.89 -0.08 0.23
N GLY A 12 -17.97 -0.10 1.19
CA GLY A 12 -16.70 -0.81 1.08
C GLY A 12 -15.57 -0.02 0.42
N GLU A 13 -15.80 1.24 0.05
CA GLU A 13 -14.77 2.11 -0.54
C GLU A 13 -14.42 3.25 0.42
N TYR A 14 -13.13 3.34 0.74
CA TYR A 14 -12.55 4.37 1.59
C TYR A 14 -11.43 5.07 0.82
N GLU A 15 -11.40 6.41 0.88
CA GLU A 15 -10.36 7.21 0.25
C GLU A 15 -9.60 8.02 1.31
N ALA A 16 -8.29 8.17 1.10
CA ALA A 16 -7.48 9.13 1.82
C ALA A 16 -6.64 9.92 0.84
N THR A 17 -6.71 11.24 0.97
CA THR A 17 -5.83 12.16 0.25
C THR A 17 -4.71 12.59 1.18
N ILE A 18 -3.47 12.38 0.74
CA ILE A 18 -2.28 12.81 1.48
C ILE A 18 -1.41 13.69 0.58
N GLU A 19 -0.94 14.81 1.11
CA GLU A 19 0.08 15.61 0.45
C GLU A 19 1.47 15.10 0.86
N LEU A 20 2.25 14.68 -0.14
CA LEU A 20 3.59 14.14 0.07
C LEU A 20 4.63 15.23 -0.23
N PRO A 21 5.35 15.73 0.80
CA PRO A 21 6.19 16.93 0.64
C PRO A 21 7.54 16.64 -0.03
N ARG A 22 7.88 15.37 -0.31
CA ARG A 22 9.20 14.95 -0.82
C ARG A 22 9.06 13.80 -1.80
N ASP A 23 10.02 13.72 -2.72
CA ASP A 23 10.24 12.52 -3.52
C ASP A 23 10.78 11.38 -2.63
N GLY A 24 10.50 10.13 -3.01
CA GLY A 24 11.04 8.94 -2.36
C GLY A 24 10.08 7.75 -2.36
N LEU A 25 10.46 6.72 -1.59
CA LEU A 25 9.65 5.53 -1.38
C LEU A 25 8.69 5.70 -0.20
N TYR A 26 7.40 5.46 -0.44
CA TYR A 26 6.36 5.54 0.56
C TYR A 26 5.81 4.16 0.90
N TYR A 27 5.47 3.99 2.16
CA TYR A 27 4.82 2.80 2.70
C TYR A 27 3.48 3.19 3.32
N VAL A 28 2.41 2.59 2.81
CA VAL A 28 1.07 2.74 3.36
C VAL A 28 0.63 1.41 3.94
N ARG A 29 0.04 1.49 5.13
CA ARG A 29 -0.60 0.38 5.82
C ARG A 29 -1.96 0.83 6.31
N ALA A 30 -3.01 0.18 5.86
CA ALA A 30 -4.33 0.35 6.46
C ALA A 30 -4.52 -0.69 7.56
N ASP A 31 -5.16 -0.30 8.65
CA ASP A 31 -5.60 -1.21 9.71
C ASP A 31 -7.12 -1.20 9.70
N ILE A 32 -7.71 -2.29 9.20
CA ILE A 32 -9.15 -2.40 8.98
C ILE A 32 -9.68 -3.45 9.95
N GLU A 33 -10.54 -3.02 10.86
CA GLU A 33 -11.26 -3.90 11.78
C GLU A 33 -12.73 -3.97 11.33
N ALA A 34 -13.17 -5.16 10.93
CA ALA A 34 -14.53 -5.42 10.49
C ALA A 34 -15.08 -6.66 11.17
N GLU A 35 -16.05 -6.47 12.08
CA GLU A 35 -16.69 -7.50 12.90
C GLU A 35 -15.69 -8.44 13.60
N THR A 36 -15.33 -9.56 12.96
CA THR A 36 -14.44 -10.61 13.48
C THR A 36 -13.10 -10.70 12.75
N GLN A 37 -12.89 -9.86 11.73
CA GLN A 37 -11.71 -9.88 10.89
C GLN A 37 -10.91 -8.60 11.07
N ARG A 38 -9.59 -8.76 11.18
CA ARG A 38 -8.64 -7.67 11.11
C ARG A 38 -7.78 -7.86 9.87
N LEU A 39 -7.85 -6.91 8.96
CA LEU A 39 -7.09 -6.89 7.73
C LEU A 39 -6.06 -5.77 7.79
N MET A 40 -4.84 -6.08 7.35
CA MET A 40 -3.73 -5.12 7.35
C MET A 40 -3.08 -5.06 5.97
N PRO A 41 -3.80 -4.58 4.93
CA PRO A 41 -3.21 -4.45 3.62
C PRO A 41 -2.06 -3.43 3.65
N THR A 42 -0.97 -3.77 2.97
CA THR A 42 0.25 -2.97 2.90
C THR A 42 0.62 -2.71 1.45
N MET A 43 1.01 -1.48 1.15
CA MET A 43 1.43 -1.09 -0.19
C MET A 43 2.68 -0.22 -0.12
N HIS A 44 3.63 -0.47 -1.01
CA HIS A 44 4.76 0.41 -1.27
C HIS A 44 4.54 1.12 -2.60
N PHE A 45 4.85 2.41 -2.68
CA PHE A 45 4.81 3.14 -3.94
C PHE A 45 5.86 4.24 -3.99
N ALA A 46 6.30 4.57 -5.20
CA ALA A 46 7.28 5.62 -5.45
C ALA A 46 6.59 6.94 -5.80
N VAL A 47 7.13 8.05 -5.29
CA VAL A 47 6.77 9.39 -5.75
C VAL A 47 8.03 10.12 -6.18
N GLY A 48 8.04 10.63 -7.41
CA GLY A 48 9.17 11.36 -7.95
C GLY A 48 10.42 10.48 -8.13
N LYS A 49 11.59 10.98 -7.71
CA LYS A 49 12.87 10.27 -7.83
C LYS A 49 13.15 9.37 -6.63
N LEU A 50 13.52 8.13 -6.93
CA LEU A 50 14.03 7.18 -5.95
C LEU A 50 15.55 7.22 -5.90
N THR A 51 16.10 6.99 -4.72
CA THR A 51 17.49 6.58 -4.56
C THR A 51 17.68 5.14 -5.08
N GLN A 52 18.94 4.77 -5.33
CA GLN A 52 19.25 3.41 -5.78
C GLN A 52 18.83 2.35 -4.75
N ASP A 53 19.00 2.65 -3.45
CA ASP A 53 18.59 1.76 -2.37
C ASP A 53 17.07 1.60 -2.29
N GLU A 54 16.31 2.68 -2.47
CA GLU A 54 14.84 2.65 -2.50
C GLU A 54 14.30 1.89 -3.72
N ALA A 55 14.95 2.02 -4.88
CA ALA A 55 14.59 1.26 -6.07
C ALA A 55 14.79 -0.25 -5.89
N LEU A 56 15.85 -0.65 -5.17
CA LEU A 56 16.10 -2.06 -4.84
C LEU A 56 15.00 -2.64 -3.94
N ILE A 57 14.47 -1.86 -3.00
CA ILE A 57 13.38 -2.30 -2.12
C ILE A 57 12.10 -2.56 -2.92
N LEU A 58 11.75 -1.70 -3.89
CA LEU A 58 10.59 -1.93 -4.75
C LEU A 58 10.77 -3.17 -5.62
N MET A 59 11.93 -3.31 -6.28
CA MET A 59 12.21 -4.48 -7.13
C MET A 59 12.20 -5.80 -6.36
N GLY A 60 12.69 -5.80 -5.11
CA GLY A 60 12.66 -6.99 -4.25
C GLY A 60 11.27 -7.38 -3.76
N ASN A 61 10.31 -6.43 -3.67
CA ASN A 61 8.91 -6.73 -3.31
C ASN A 61 8.09 -7.24 -4.51
N ASP A 62 8.48 -6.91 -5.74
CA ASP A 62 7.86 -7.46 -6.95
C ASP A 62 8.15 -8.95 -7.11
N GLU A 63 9.35 -9.43 -6.75
CA GLU A 63 9.71 -10.86 -6.89
C GLU A 63 8.91 -11.81 -5.98
N GLU A 64 8.33 -11.33 -4.86
CA GLU A 64 7.49 -12.17 -3.98
C GLU A 64 5.99 -12.12 -4.32
N ASN A 65 5.53 -11.25 -5.22
CA ASN A 65 4.11 -11.12 -5.59
C ASN A 65 3.72 -11.71 -6.96
N TYR A 66 4.64 -12.37 -7.66
CA TYR A 66 4.30 -13.26 -8.79
C TYR A 66 4.19 -14.72 -8.34
N THR A 67 3.44 -14.99 -7.27
CA THR A 67 2.88 -16.34 -7.12
C THR A 67 1.58 -16.37 -7.93
N GLU A 68 1.67 -16.97 -9.11
CA GLU A 68 0.59 -17.27 -10.05
C GLU A 68 -0.81 -17.38 -9.41
N VAL A 69 -1.68 -16.44 -9.77
CA VAL A 69 -3.09 -16.77 -10.01
C VAL A 69 -3.14 -17.73 -11.19
N ASN A 70 -3.59 -18.97 -10.95
CA ASN A 70 -4.50 -19.77 -11.81
C ASN A 70 -4.47 -21.25 -11.39
N ALA A 71 -5.23 -21.61 -10.36
CA ALA A 71 -5.65 -23.00 -10.14
C ALA A 71 -7.18 -23.08 -10.18
N HIS A 72 -7.74 -23.06 -11.39
CA HIS A 72 -9.05 -23.64 -11.67
C HIS A 72 -8.81 -24.87 -12.55
N HIS A 73 -9.05 -26.05 -11.99
CA HIS A 73 -9.50 -27.23 -12.73
C HIS A 73 -10.30 -28.14 -11.81
#